data_AF-A0AA36MRE3-F1
#
_entry.id   AF-A0AA36MRE3-F1
#
_cell.length_a   1.000
_cell.length_b   1.000
_cell.length_c   1.000
_cell.angle_alpha   90.00
_cell.angle_beta   90.00
_cell.angle_gamma   90.00
#
_symmetry.space_group_name_H-M   'P 1'
#
loop_
_entity.id
_entity.type
_entity.pdbx_description
1 polymer ?
#
loop_
_entity_poly.entity_id
_entity_poly.type
_entity_poly.pdbx_seq_one_letter_code
_entity_poly.pdbx_strand_id
1 'polypeptide(L)'
;MVDRTRFVELLKGLQTSDNSVRQQAETMYQQAKQAEPDNLIVGMMTVLGSADVDEGVRRHDCVLLRQLVTRGSEKDFVYARVSDAHKKEVANELLRRYEQEKSPAMQKKIGEVVSKLAEYVCDKDDPRGSLAPGNPSGWPALLPLVFRMADTSTASSVESCESALRLLKDCVPTLKDQIVEAAAQPGPPGFRHGRLESVQNLRRSLEQRGSGLAVALGEVQEVLPQLCGNSSVTVAQGYCSEEQREEHLVAKRLKSELRKVWGGTLYMPEECGQNPASTPLMFTSFKNKAEGRGQIRPPLPAPRTLPPLPSDAPKEALSFLPTLQQLGYEEDEVEEAMQDDPRGVLPFEGGEDAAMARVQKWMFEDDHLQEYFEIRNGMLGEGYSSKLSPWLAIGCISPRRVWAEAKRYEERRIENKSTYWLIFELTWRDFFIYMAWSQGDKIFHRGGIIGDRTPWKGSRDKLERWKEGKTGDPLVDANMQELKATGWMSNRGRQNVASFLIFDLQVDWRYGAAHFEELLLDYDPCSNWGNWVAAAGLTGQRVNKFNTKKQLSDYDPRREYVNHWLGRSKAVLRPREDEEAKGKGKDGKRGRWGRAGEKGKGKGAQKRSFYDDPMGDTLKGA
;
A
#
# COMPACT_ATOMS: atom_id res chain seq x y z
N MET A 1 13.73 -19.09 46.33
CA MET A 1 14.04 -19.99 45.21
C MET A 1 13.03 -21.11 45.28
N VAL A 2 12.20 -21.29 44.26
CA VAL A 2 11.12 -22.30 44.28
C VAL A 2 11.76 -23.69 44.19
N ASP A 3 11.35 -24.61 45.06
CA ASP A 3 11.88 -25.98 45.09
C ASP A 3 11.33 -26.81 43.92
N ARG A 4 12.13 -26.96 42.87
CA ARG A 4 11.82 -27.74 41.67
C ARG A 4 11.43 -29.19 42.01
N THR A 5 12.11 -29.81 42.98
CA THR A 5 11.91 -31.23 43.32
C THR A 5 10.49 -31.44 43.83
N ARG A 6 10.01 -30.53 44.69
CA ARG A 6 8.64 -30.54 45.22
C ARG A 6 7.57 -30.43 44.12
N PHE A 7 7.79 -29.63 43.09
CA PHE A 7 6.84 -29.50 41.98
C PHE A 7 6.86 -30.71 41.04
N VAL A 8 8.02 -31.33 40.81
CA VAL A 8 8.11 -32.59 40.07
C VAL A 8 7.37 -33.71 40.81
N GLU A 9 7.53 -33.80 42.14
CA GLU A 9 6.80 -34.76 42.97
C GLU A 9 5.30 -34.51 42.97
N LEU A 10 4.87 -33.24 43.07
CA LEU A 10 3.46 -32.86 42.96
C LEU A 10 2.86 -33.33 41.64
N LEU A 11 3.50 -33.03 40.51
CA LEU A 11 3.03 -33.40 39.17
C LEU A 11 3.00 -34.92 38.97
N LYS A 12 4.02 -35.64 39.45
CA LYS A 12 4.03 -37.10 39.44
C LYS A 12 2.92 -37.69 40.31
N GLY A 13 2.67 -37.09 41.47
CA GLY A 13 1.57 -37.46 42.37
C GLY A 13 0.20 -37.29 41.72
N LEU A 14 0.00 -36.23 40.92
CA LEU A 14 -1.25 -36.02 40.17
C LEU A 14 -1.48 -37.07 39.06
N GLN A 15 -0.42 -37.72 38.58
CA GLN A 15 -0.48 -38.72 37.50
C GLN A 15 -0.42 -40.18 37.99
N THR A 16 -0.21 -40.42 39.28
CA THR A 16 -0.07 -41.77 39.83
C THR A 16 -1.39 -42.54 39.83
N SER A 17 -1.30 -43.88 39.73
CA SER A 17 -2.44 -44.77 39.90
C SER A 17 -2.79 -45.05 41.38
N ASP A 18 -1.93 -44.64 42.32
CA ASP A 18 -2.20 -44.72 43.76
C ASP A 18 -3.19 -43.63 44.19
N ASN A 19 -4.40 -44.04 44.56
CA ASN A 19 -5.46 -43.11 44.97
C ASN A 19 -5.08 -42.24 46.17
N SER A 20 -4.29 -42.75 47.13
CA SER A 20 -3.90 -42.01 48.33
C SER A 20 -2.94 -40.88 47.97
N VAL A 21 -1.90 -41.22 47.19
CA VAL A 21 -0.88 -40.25 46.74
C VAL A 21 -1.52 -39.20 45.81
N ARG A 22 -2.43 -39.61 44.92
CA ARG A 22 -3.16 -38.68 44.04
C ARG A 22 -4.02 -37.71 44.84
N GLN A 23 -4.80 -38.19 45.81
CA GLN A 23 -5.66 -37.34 46.64
C GLN A 23 -4.86 -36.31 47.44
N GLN A 24 -3.69 -36.72 47.95
CA GLN A 24 -2.77 -35.82 48.64
C GLN A 24 -2.22 -34.75 47.70
N ALA A 25 -1.78 -35.14 46.49
CA ALA A 25 -1.28 -34.20 45.47
C ALA A 25 -2.36 -33.22 44.99
N GLU A 26 -3.60 -33.69 44.78
CA GLU A 26 -4.75 -32.84 44.43
C GLU A 26 -5.03 -31.80 45.53
N THR A 27 -4.99 -32.23 46.79
CA THR A 27 -5.19 -31.32 47.94
C THR A 27 -4.11 -30.24 47.98
N MET A 28 -2.84 -30.62 47.79
CA MET A 28 -1.73 -29.68 47.75
C MET A 28 -1.83 -28.71 46.56
N TYR A 29 -2.23 -29.20 45.38
CA TYR A 29 -2.42 -28.37 44.19
C TYR A 29 -3.56 -27.36 44.39
N GLN A 30 -4.70 -27.77 44.94
CA GLN A 30 -5.82 -26.85 45.22
C GLN A 30 -5.47 -25.83 46.30
N GLN A 31 -4.71 -26.21 47.33
CA GLN A 31 -4.19 -25.28 48.34
C GLN A 31 -3.24 -24.25 47.71
N ALA A 32 -2.30 -24.68 46.86
CA ALA A 32 -1.37 -23.79 46.16
C ALA A 32 -2.12 -22.81 45.23
N LYS A 33 -3.14 -23.27 44.51
CA LYS A 33 -4.00 -22.42 43.66
C LYS A 33 -4.68 -21.28 44.44
N GLN A 34 -4.94 -21.48 45.73
CA GLN A 34 -5.65 -20.52 46.57
C GLN A 34 -4.69 -19.62 47.35
N ALA A 35 -3.71 -20.23 48.02
CA ALA A 35 -2.84 -19.55 48.98
C ALA A 35 -1.55 -18.98 48.36
N GLU A 36 -1.04 -19.56 47.27
CA GLU A 36 0.29 -19.23 46.74
C GLU A 36 0.33 -19.17 45.19
N PRO A 37 -0.42 -18.25 44.54
CA PRO A 37 -0.53 -18.18 43.08
C PRO A 37 0.81 -17.94 42.37
N ASP A 38 1.65 -17.04 42.89
CA ASP A 38 3.00 -16.76 42.35
C ASP A 38 3.89 -18.01 42.42
N ASN A 39 3.97 -18.66 43.59
CA ASN A 39 4.81 -19.86 43.76
C ASN A 39 4.35 -21.00 42.87
N LEU A 40 3.03 -21.17 42.69
CA LEU A 40 2.46 -22.20 41.83
C LEU A 40 2.89 -21.98 40.37
N ILE A 41 2.66 -20.79 39.81
CA ILE A 41 3.00 -20.53 38.41
C ILE A 41 4.51 -20.54 38.19
N VAL A 42 5.31 -19.93 39.07
CA VAL A 42 6.78 -19.92 38.95
C VAL A 42 7.37 -21.34 39.11
N GLY A 43 6.81 -22.13 40.03
CA GLY A 43 7.24 -23.52 40.23
C GLY A 43 6.97 -24.41 39.03
N MET A 44 5.78 -24.29 38.44
CA MET A 44 5.42 -24.97 37.20
C MET A 44 6.30 -24.49 36.03
N MET A 45 6.50 -23.19 35.86
CA MET A 45 7.44 -22.65 34.85
C MET A 45 8.87 -23.19 35.01
N THR A 46 9.31 -23.46 36.24
CA THR A 46 10.62 -24.07 36.52
C THR A 46 10.68 -25.52 36.05
N VAL A 47 9.61 -26.30 36.26
CA VAL A 47 9.50 -27.68 35.74
C VAL A 47 9.46 -27.66 34.21
N LEU A 48 8.64 -26.80 33.63
CA LEU A 48 8.54 -26.62 32.20
C LEU A 48 9.90 -26.33 31.54
N GLY A 49 10.73 -25.50 32.18
CA GLY A 49 12.06 -25.14 31.69
C GLY A 49 13.17 -26.18 31.92
N SER A 50 12.89 -27.27 32.63
CA SER A 50 13.89 -28.28 33.02
C SER A 50 13.89 -29.44 32.03
N ALA A 51 14.80 -29.40 31.05
CA ALA A 51 14.91 -30.43 30.01
C ALA A 51 15.33 -31.81 30.56
N ASP A 52 15.87 -31.88 31.78
CA ASP A 52 16.19 -33.11 32.52
C ASP A 52 14.97 -33.79 33.16
N VAL A 53 13.81 -33.11 33.21
CA VAL A 53 12.56 -33.69 33.70
C VAL A 53 11.88 -34.50 32.59
N ASP A 54 11.30 -35.64 32.95
CA ASP A 54 10.53 -36.50 32.07
C ASP A 54 9.50 -35.70 31.23
N GLU A 55 9.46 -35.96 29.92
CA GLU A 55 8.58 -35.23 29.00
C GLU A 55 7.09 -35.44 29.34
N GLY A 56 6.71 -36.61 29.87
CA GLY A 56 5.35 -36.87 30.33
C GLY A 56 4.91 -35.95 31.47
N VAL A 57 5.82 -35.71 32.42
CA VAL A 57 5.62 -34.76 33.53
C VAL A 57 5.54 -33.32 33.01
N ARG A 58 6.45 -32.91 32.12
CA ARG A 58 6.45 -31.56 31.50
C ARG A 58 5.19 -31.31 30.67
N ARG A 59 4.69 -32.32 29.95
CA ARG A 59 3.43 -32.23 29.20
C ARG A 59 2.23 -32.05 30.13
N HIS A 60 2.19 -32.78 31.24
CA HIS A 60 1.15 -32.63 32.24
C HIS A 60 1.17 -31.24 32.89
N ASP A 61 2.37 -30.75 33.19
CA ASP A 61 2.60 -29.39 33.67
C ASP A 61 2.05 -28.34 32.70
N CYS A 62 2.32 -28.45 31.40
CA CYS A 62 1.73 -27.58 30.38
C CYS A 62 0.20 -27.59 30.36
N VAL A 63 -0.43 -28.76 30.56
CA VAL A 63 -1.89 -28.87 30.59
C VAL A 63 -2.46 -28.10 31.78
N LEU A 64 -1.84 -28.23 32.95
CA LEU A 64 -2.25 -27.52 34.15
C LEU A 64 -1.94 -26.02 34.04
N LEU A 65 -0.75 -25.63 33.58
CA LEU A 65 -0.37 -24.23 33.33
C LEU A 65 -1.37 -23.55 32.39
N ARG A 66 -1.78 -24.23 31.31
CA ARG A 66 -2.80 -23.73 30.39
C ARG A 66 -4.09 -23.41 31.13
N GLN A 67 -4.54 -24.28 32.05
CA GLN A 67 -5.74 -24.03 32.84
C GLN A 67 -5.57 -22.82 33.76
N LEU A 68 -4.41 -22.67 34.40
CA LEU A 68 -4.12 -21.55 35.32
C LEU A 68 -4.07 -20.18 34.63
N VAL A 69 -3.73 -20.15 33.34
CA VAL A 69 -3.68 -18.92 32.52
C VAL A 69 -4.92 -18.71 31.64
N THR A 70 -5.85 -19.67 31.60
CA THR A 70 -7.09 -19.53 30.82
C THR A 70 -8.11 -18.73 31.63
N ARG A 71 -8.68 -17.70 31.00
CA ARG A 71 -9.75 -16.88 31.61
C ARG A 71 -10.99 -17.74 31.86
N GLY A 72 -11.40 -17.83 33.12
CA GLY A 72 -12.53 -18.64 33.60
C GLY A 72 -13.09 -18.06 34.90
N SER A 73 -13.51 -18.91 35.85
CA SER A 73 -13.84 -18.44 37.22
C SER A 73 -12.59 -17.85 37.90
N GLU A 74 -12.73 -16.85 38.77
CA GLU A 74 -11.57 -16.27 39.50
C GLU A 74 -10.78 -17.31 40.32
N LYS A 75 -11.46 -18.39 40.74
CA LYS A 75 -10.83 -19.50 41.47
C LYS A 75 -9.88 -20.32 40.58
N ASP A 76 -10.18 -20.42 39.29
CA ASP A 76 -9.40 -21.20 38.33
C ASP A 76 -8.43 -20.35 37.51
N PHE A 77 -8.72 -19.06 37.37
CA PHE A 77 -7.86 -18.11 36.69
C PHE A 77 -6.77 -17.54 37.63
N VAL A 78 -5.80 -18.39 37.95
CA VAL A 78 -4.72 -18.07 38.91
C VAL A 78 -3.81 -16.94 38.41
N TYR A 79 -3.59 -16.82 37.10
CA TYR A 79 -2.71 -15.80 36.52
C TYR A 79 -3.13 -14.36 36.87
N ALA A 80 -4.44 -14.08 37.01
CA ALA A 80 -4.92 -12.76 37.45
C ALA A 80 -4.40 -12.37 38.85
N ARG A 81 -4.15 -13.36 39.71
CA ARG A 81 -3.76 -13.20 41.12
C ARG A 81 -2.25 -13.26 41.35
N VAL A 82 -1.46 -13.46 40.28
CA VAL A 82 0.00 -13.35 40.33
C VAL A 82 0.40 -11.88 40.44
N SER A 83 1.50 -11.58 41.14
CA SER A 83 2.05 -10.22 41.20
C SER A 83 2.46 -9.70 39.83
N ASP A 84 2.38 -8.38 39.64
CA ASP A 84 2.67 -7.78 38.33
C ASP A 84 4.12 -7.98 37.87
N ALA A 85 5.06 -8.07 38.81
CA ALA A 85 6.45 -8.41 38.53
C ALA A 85 6.58 -9.81 37.90
N HIS A 86 5.91 -10.81 38.47
CA HIS A 86 5.95 -12.19 37.96
C HIS A 86 5.09 -12.38 36.70
N LYS A 87 4.01 -11.61 36.48
CA LYS A 87 3.23 -11.67 35.24
C LYS A 87 4.09 -11.42 33.99
N LYS A 88 4.93 -10.36 34.03
CA LYS A 88 5.89 -10.04 32.96
C LYS A 88 6.95 -11.12 32.80
N GLU A 89 7.43 -11.68 33.89
CA GLU A 89 8.45 -12.73 33.83
C GLU A 89 7.89 -14.00 33.18
N VAL A 90 6.68 -14.42 33.58
CA VAL A 90 6.02 -15.63 33.08
C VAL A 90 5.86 -15.61 31.56
N ALA A 91 5.34 -14.53 31.00
CA ALA A 91 5.11 -14.50 29.56
C ALA A 91 6.41 -14.32 28.74
N ASN A 92 7.46 -13.68 29.29
CA ASN A 92 8.77 -13.62 28.63
C ASN A 92 9.43 -15.00 28.64
N GLU A 93 9.29 -15.69 29.77
CA GLU A 93 9.85 -17.01 29.95
C GLU A 93 9.13 -18.03 29.06
N LEU A 94 7.80 -17.97 28.93
CA LEU A 94 7.05 -18.83 28.01
C LEU A 94 7.51 -18.68 26.55
N LEU A 95 7.74 -17.45 26.07
CA LEU A 95 8.28 -17.22 24.74
C LEU A 95 9.70 -17.78 24.57
N ARG A 96 10.56 -17.51 25.56
CA ARG A 96 11.94 -18.04 25.57
C ARG A 96 11.93 -19.57 25.52
N ARG A 97 11.06 -20.22 26.30
CA ARG A 97 10.93 -21.68 26.31
C ARG A 97 10.34 -22.20 25.01
N TYR A 98 9.36 -21.53 24.44
CA TYR A 98 8.82 -21.87 23.13
C TYR A 98 9.89 -21.84 22.03
N GLU A 99 10.73 -20.80 22.00
CA GLU A 99 11.82 -20.65 21.04
C GLU A 99 12.93 -21.70 21.22
N GLN A 100 13.29 -22.02 22.47
CA GLN A 100 14.42 -22.91 22.78
C GLN A 100 14.06 -24.40 22.84
N GLU A 101 12.77 -24.75 22.84
CA GLU A 101 12.33 -26.14 22.96
C GLU A 101 12.73 -26.96 21.73
N LYS A 102 13.36 -28.12 22.00
CA LYS A 102 13.87 -29.03 20.97
C LYS A 102 12.87 -30.11 20.58
N SER A 103 11.99 -30.51 21.50
CA SER A 103 10.93 -31.49 21.24
C SER A 103 9.74 -30.77 20.58
N PRO A 104 9.42 -31.01 19.30
CA PRO A 104 8.32 -30.31 18.64
C PRO A 104 6.97 -30.58 19.31
N ALA A 105 6.79 -31.76 19.88
CA ALA A 105 5.58 -32.11 20.61
C ALA A 105 5.44 -31.33 21.92
N MET A 106 6.56 -31.08 22.62
CA MET A 106 6.59 -30.22 23.80
C MET A 106 6.44 -28.75 23.43
N GLN A 107 7.08 -28.31 22.34
CA GLN A 107 6.98 -26.93 21.83
C GLN A 107 5.53 -26.58 21.48
N LYS A 108 4.81 -27.51 20.84
CA LYS A 108 3.37 -27.38 20.59
C LYS A 108 2.58 -27.16 21.88
N LYS A 109 2.90 -27.92 22.94
CA LYS A 109 2.24 -27.76 24.26
C LYS A 109 2.52 -26.42 24.91
N ILE A 110 3.75 -25.90 24.79
CA ILE A 110 4.09 -24.54 25.24
C ILE A 110 3.29 -23.51 24.44
N GLY A 111 3.18 -23.69 23.11
CA GLY A 111 2.37 -22.84 22.24
C GLY A 111 0.89 -22.76 22.66
N GLU A 112 0.29 -23.90 23.07
CA GLU A 112 -1.08 -23.91 23.62
C GLU A 112 -1.22 -23.04 24.89
N VAL A 113 -0.19 -22.97 25.75
CA VAL A 113 -0.18 -22.08 26.92
C VAL A 113 0.00 -20.62 26.50
N VAL A 114 0.91 -20.34 25.56
CA VAL A 114 1.17 -19.00 25.03
C VAL A 114 -0.10 -18.41 24.40
N SER A 115 -0.81 -19.17 23.57
CA SER A 115 -2.07 -18.73 22.96
C SER A 115 -3.11 -18.35 24.01
N LYS A 116 -3.31 -19.19 25.04
CA LYS A 116 -4.26 -18.89 26.11
C LYS A 116 -3.89 -17.72 26.98
N LEU A 117 -2.60 -17.55 27.23
CA LEU A 117 -2.13 -16.37 27.95
C LEU A 117 -2.26 -15.10 27.09
N ALA A 118 -2.03 -15.19 25.78
CA ALA A 118 -2.19 -14.07 24.85
C ALA A 118 -3.64 -13.56 24.78
N GLU A 119 -4.66 -14.44 24.87
CA GLU A 119 -6.07 -14.04 24.98
C GLU A 119 -6.32 -13.07 26.16
N TYR A 120 -5.57 -13.21 27.26
CA TYR A 120 -5.69 -12.32 28.43
C TYR A 120 -4.76 -11.10 28.36
N VAL A 121 -3.51 -11.30 27.98
CA VAL A 121 -2.50 -10.23 28.02
C VAL A 121 -2.62 -9.26 26.83
N CYS A 122 -3.32 -9.68 25.78
CA CYS A 122 -3.67 -8.85 24.63
C CYS A 122 -5.15 -8.41 24.65
N ASP A 123 -5.84 -8.51 25.81
CA ASP A 123 -7.22 -8.04 25.97
C ASP A 123 -7.26 -6.49 25.95
N LYS A 124 -8.08 -5.94 25.05
CA LYS A 124 -8.29 -4.49 24.88
C LYS A 124 -9.10 -3.86 26.01
N ASP A 125 -9.89 -4.65 26.73
CA ASP A 125 -10.79 -4.18 27.79
C ASP A 125 -10.19 -4.33 29.20
N ASP A 126 -8.98 -4.89 29.36
CA ASP A 126 -8.25 -4.88 30.63
C ASP A 126 -7.32 -3.64 30.69
N PRO A 127 -7.63 -2.59 31.46
CA PRO A 127 -6.77 -1.41 31.61
C PRO A 127 -5.41 -1.73 32.24
N ARG A 128 -5.25 -2.95 32.77
CA ARG A 128 -3.98 -3.52 33.23
C ARG A 128 -3.34 -4.43 32.18
N GLY A 129 -3.58 -4.26 30.88
CA GLY A 129 -2.88 -4.96 29.79
C GLY A 129 -1.36 -4.76 29.90
N SER A 130 -0.74 -5.50 30.84
CA SER A 130 0.43 -5.06 31.58
C SER A 130 1.70 -5.50 30.89
N LEU A 131 1.96 -4.91 29.72
CA LEU A 131 3.32 -4.60 29.28
C LEU A 131 3.42 -3.28 28.54
N ALA A 132 2.81 -2.24 29.08
CA ALA A 132 3.11 -0.90 28.59
C ALA A 132 3.33 0.11 29.70
N PRO A 133 4.40 0.87 29.55
CA PRO A 133 4.19 2.26 29.14
C PRO A 133 4.35 2.40 27.62
N GLY A 134 3.27 2.78 26.91
CA GLY A 134 3.23 2.99 25.44
C GLY A 134 2.53 1.92 24.55
N ASN A 135 1.56 1.14 25.05
CA ASN A 135 0.91 0.05 24.27
C ASN A 135 -0.15 0.54 23.28
N PRO A 136 -0.34 -0.23 22.21
CA PRO A 136 -1.70 -0.63 21.86
C PRO A 136 -1.78 -2.17 21.70
N SER A 137 -2.08 -2.82 22.83
CA SER A 137 -2.82 -4.10 22.95
C SER A 137 -2.19 -5.45 22.57
N GLY A 138 -0.87 -5.67 22.66
CA GLY A 138 -0.38 -7.07 22.67
C GLY A 138 1.07 -7.31 23.10
N TRP A 139 1.35 -8.53 23.58
CA TRP A 139 2.67 -8.99 24.06
C TRP A 139 3.78 -8.73 23.00
N PRO A 140 4.65 -7.71 23.16
CA PRO A 140 5.38 -7.11 22.04
C PRO A 140 6.35 -8.04 21.29
N ALA A 141 6.83 -9.10 21.97
CA ALA A 141 7.75 -10.08 21.39
C ALA A 141 7.04 -11.29 20.76
N LEU A 142 5.72 -11.46 20.96
CA LEU A 142 4.98 -12.65 20.51
C LEU A 142 5.03 -12.79 18.99
N LEU A 143 4.48 -11.80 18.27
CA LEU A 143 4.36 -11.90 16.82
C LEU A 143 5.71 -11.98 16.10
N PRO A 144 6.71 -11.10 16.37
CA PRO A 144 8.00 -11.19 15.70
C PRO A 144 8.69 -12.55 15.89
N LEU A 145 8.53 -13.15 17.07
CA LEU A 145 9.09 -14.47 17.37
C LEU A 145 8.38 -15.57 16.58
N VAL A 146 7.05 -15.60 16.60
CA VAL A 146 6.29 -16.69 15.96
C VAL A 146 6.36 -16.58 14.42
N PHE A 147 6.33 -15.38 13.84
CA PHE A 147 6.53 -15.21 12.39
C PHE A 147 7.90 -15.70 11.93
N ARG A 148 8.97 -15.39 12.69
CA ARG A 148 10.32 -15.91 12.41
C ARG A 148 10.38 -17.42 12.55
N MET A 149 9.66 -18.02 13.50
CA MET A 149 9.64 -19.48 13.65
C MET A 149 8.75 -20.18 12.61
N ALA A 150 7.77 -19.48 12.04
CA ALA A 150 6.92 -19.96 10.96
C ALA A 150 7.55 -19.80 9.56
N ASP A 151 8.67 -19.11 9.45
CA ASP A 151 9.45 -19.01 8.22
C ASP A 151 10.37 -20.24 8.10
N THR A 152 10.15 -21.03 7.04
CA THR A 152 10.92 -22.24 6.74
C THR A 152 12.42 -22.00 6.54
N SER A 153 12.83 -20.75 6.27
CA SER A 153 14.25 -20.39 6.13
C SER A 153 14.97 -20.19 7.46
N THR A 154 14.22 -20.02 8.56
CA THR A 154 14.74 -19.73 9.90
C THR A 154 14.30 -20.74 10.97
N ALA A 155 13.31 -21.58 10.67
CA ALA A 155 12.81 -22.61 11.59
C ALA A 155 13.87 -23.70 11.90
N SER A 156 13.87 -24.21 13.13
CA SER A 156 14.78 -25.29 13.56
C SER A 156 14.44 -26.66 12.98
N SER A 157 13.17 -26.90 12.64
CA SER A 157 12.67 -28.09 11.94
C SER A 157 11.32 -27.81 11.27
N VAL A 158 10.84 -28.73 10.42
CA VAL A 158 9.51 -28.63 9.77
C VAL A 158 8.39 -28.66 10.81
N GLU A 159 8.52 -29.52 11.82
CA GLU A 159 7.54 -29.66 12.91
C GLU A 159 7.53 -28.42 13.81
N SER A 160 8.69 -27.78 13.99
CA SER A 160 8.80 -26.50 14.71
C SER A 160 8.12 -25.37 13.93
N CYS A 161 8.30 -25.33 12.60
CA CYS A 161 7.56 -24.44 11.71
C CYS A 161 6.05 -24.68 11.77
N GLU A 162 5.60 -25.94 11.78
CA GLU A 162 4.19 -26.29 11.90
C GLU A 162 3.61 -25.85 13.26
N SER A 163 4.38 -26.03 14.35
CA SER A 163 4.03 -25.56 15.68
C SER A 163 3.84 -24.04 15.71
N ALA A 164 4.74 -23.29 15.06
CA ALA A 164 4.64 -21.83 14.94
C ALA A 164 3.44 -21.39 14.12
N LEU A 165 3.16 -22.05 12.99
CA LEU A 165 1.97 -21.80 12.18
C LEU A 165 0.67 -22.07 12.95
N ARG A 166 0.63 -23.13 13.77
CA ARG A 166 -0.50 -23.43 14.65
C ARG A 166 -0.68 -22.36 15.72
N LEU A 167 0.41 -21.94 16.37
CA LEU A 167 0.37 -20.86 17.36
C LEU A 167 -0.12 -19.54 16.73
N LEU A 168 0.37 -19.19 15.54
CA LEU A 168 -0.14 -18.03 14.79
C LEU A 168 -1.64 -18.13 14.60
N LYS A 169 -2.11 -19.27 14.05
CA LYS A 169 -3.53 -19.54 13.81
C LYS A 169 -4.36 -19.38 15.09
N ASP A 170 -3.88 -19.90 16.21
CA ASP A 170 -4.60 -19.86 17.48
C ASP A 170 -4.59 -18.44 18.10
N CYS A 171 -3.60 -17.60 17.76
CA CYS A 171 -3.56 -16.19 18.14
C CYS A 171 -4.36 -15.27 17.20
N VAL A 172 -4.72 -15.71 15.98
CA VAL A 172 -5.48 -14.88 15.00
C VAL A 172 -6.75 -14.25 15.60
N PRO A 173 -7.60 -14.96 16.38
CA PRO A 173 -8.80 -14.37 16.95
C PRO A 173 -8.53 -13.14 17.83
N THR A 174 -7.45 -13.17 18.60
CA THR A 174 -7.00 -12.06 19.47
C THR A 174 -6.40 -10.90 18.66
N LEU A 175 -5.84 -11.21 17.49
CA LEU A 175 -5.19 -10.25 16.61
C LEU A 175 -6.12 -9.63 15.57
N LYS A 176 -7.29 -10.23 15.31
CA LYS A 176 -8.18 -9.84 14.21
C LYS A 176 -8.56 -8.37 14.30
N ASP A 177 -8.88 -7.87 15.48
CA ASP A 177 -9.24 -6.46 15.67
C ASP A 177 -8.04 -5.52 15.42
N GLN A 178 -6.83 -5.90 15.88
CA GLN A 178 -5.60 -5.10 15.73
C GLN A 178 -5.01 -5.14 14.33
N ILE A 179 -5.13 -6.25 13.63
CA ILE A 179 -4.72 -6.37 12.23
C ILE A 179 -5.67 -5.56 11.34
N VAL A 180 -6.96 -5.53 11.68
CA VAL A 180 -7.95 -4.68 11.01
C VAL A 180 -7.69 -3.19 11.31
N GLU A 181 -7.38 -2.82 12.56
CA GLU A 181 -6.98 -1.45 12.92
C GLU A 181 -5.65 -1.02 12.27
N ALA A 182 -4.65 -1.91 12.20
CA ALA A 182 -3.37 -1.61 11.56
C ALA A 182 -3.44 -1.59 10.02
N ALA A 183 -4.39 -2.31 9.43
CA ALA A 183 -4.72 -2.22 8.00
C ALA A 183 -5.58 -0.99 7.67
N ALA A 184 -6.25 -0.42 8.67
CA ALA A 184 -7.00 0.83 8.58
C ALA A 184 -6.17 1.99 9.14
N GLN A 185 -4.99 2.26 8.56
CA GLN A 185 -4.41 3.61 8.65
C GLN A 185 -4.98 4.39 7.47
N PRO A 186 -5.87 5.35 7.73
CA PRO A 186 -6.67 5.87 6.65
C PRO A 186 -5.88 6.90 5.82
N GLY A 187 -5.96 6.78 4.49
CA GLY A 187 -5.32 7.70 3.52
C GLY A 187 -5.74 9.15 3.70
N PRO A 188 -5.15 10.17 3.06
CA PRO A 188 -5.30 11.55 3.44
C PRO A 188 -6.72 12.01 3.14
N PRO A 189 -7.15 13.05 3.84
CA PRO A 189 -8.55 13.40 3.97
C PRO A 189 -9.27 13.62 2.61
N GLY A 190 -8.59 14.20 1.61
CA GLY A 190 -9.14 14.44 0.26
C GLY A 190 -9.47 13.17 -0.55
N PHE A 191 -8.81 12.02 -0.30
CA PHE A 191 -9.09 10.75 -1.00
C PHE A 191 -10.48 10.22 -0.64
N ARG A 192 -10.93 10.54 0.58
CA ARG A 192 -12.12 9.97 1.21
C ARG A 192 -13.38 10.71 0.76
N HIS A 193 -13.31 12.04 0.71
CA HIS A 193 -14.42 12.88 0.25
C HIS A 193 -14.70 12.70 -1.25
N GLY A 194 -13.67 12.75 -2.11
CA GLY A 194 -13.85 12.63 -3.56
C GLY A 194 -14.46 11.31 -4.02
N ARG A 195 -14.24 10.21 -3.30
CA ARG A 195 -14.89 8.92 -3.57
C ARG A 195 -16.39 8.95 -3.25
N LEU A 196 -16.78 9.56 -2.13
CA LEU A 196 -18.20 9.72 -1.77
C LEU A 196 -18.92 10.60 -2.79
N GLU A 197 -18.31 11.72 -3.17
CA GLU A 197 -18.83 12.61 -4.23
C GLU A 197 -19.00 11.87 -5.56
N SER A 198 -18.06 10.98 -5.90
CA SER A 198 -18.15 10.16 -7.11
C SER A 198 -19.33 9.19 -7.09
N VAL A 199 -19.59 8.54 -5.96
CA VAL A 199 -20.76 7.66 -5.77
C VAL A 199 -22.07 8.47 -5.84
N GLN A 200 -22.10 9.66 -5.23
CA GLN A 200 -23.24 10.57 -5.28
C GLN A 200 -23.51 11.07 -6.71
N ASN A 201 -22.46 11.44 -7.44
CA ASN A 201 -22.54 11.84 -8.84
C ASN A 201 -23.10 10.71 -9.71
N LEU A 202 -22.61 9.48 -9.54
CA LEU A 202 -23.12 8.30 -10.24
C LEU A 202 -24.60 8.05 -9.94
N ARG A 203 -25.03 8.12 -8.67
CA ARG A 203 -26.44 7.98 -8.30
C ARG A 203 -27.31 8.99 -9.04
N ARG A 204 -26.96 10.28 -8.98
CA ARG A 204 -27.72 11.34 -9.66
C ARG A 204 -27.82 11.10 -11.16
N SER A 205 -26.72 10.70 -11.81
CA SER A 205 -26.69 10.40 -13.25
C SER A 205 -27.60 9.22 -13.63
N LEU A 206 -27.67 8.18 -12.79
CA LEU A 206 -28.55 7.03 -13.00
C LEU A 206 -30.03 7.39 -12.78
N GLU A 207 -30.34 8.18 -11.74
CA GLU A 207 -31.70 8.65 -11.43
C GLU A 207 -32.25 9.56 -12.53
N GLN A 208 -31.45 10.48 -13.05
CA GLN A 208 -31.83 11.34 -14.19
C GLN A 208 -32.16 10.55 -15.46
N ARG A 209 -31.65 9.33 -15.58
CA ARG A 209 -31.90 8.42 -16.71
C ARG A 209 -33.01 7.42 -16.44
N GLY A 210 -33.69 7.49 -15.29
CA GLY A 210 -34.83 6.65 -14.92
C GLY A 210 -34.47 5.36 -14.16
N SER A 211 -33.27 5.26 -13.60
CA SER A 211 -32.82 4.13 -12.78
C SER A 211 -32.40 4.59 -11.37
N GLY A 212 -31.46 3.91 -10.72
CA GLY A 212 -30.89 4.35 -9.44
C GLY A 212 -29.64 3.56 -9.05
N LEU A 213 -29.07 3.88 -7.88
CA LEU A 213 -27.86 3.26 -7.36
C LEU A 213 -28.07 2.73 -5.94
N ALA A 214 -28.11 1.41 -5.79
CA ALA A 214 -28.09 0.75 -4.50
C ALA A 214 -26.68 0.82 -3.90
N VAL A 215 -26.58 1.31 -2.67
CA VAL A 215 -25.32 1.43 -1.91
C VAL A 215 -25.49 0.72 -0.58
N ALA A 216 -24.45 0.01 -0.16
CA ALA A 216 -24.43 -0.74 1.10
C ALA A 216 -23.01 -0.79 1.67
N LEU A 217 -22.90 -1.03 2.98
CA LEU A 217 -21.63 -1.23 3.67
C LEU A 217 -21.46 -2.71 4.04
N GLY A 218 -20.25 -3.22 3.82
CA GLY A 218 -19.86 -4.56 4.23
C GLY A 218 -18.96 -5.24 3.20
N GLU A 219 -18.58 -6.47 3.53
CA GLU A 219 -17.79 -7.34 2.66
C GLU A 219 -18.54 -7.65 1.36
N VAL A 220 -17.91 -7.37 0.20
CA VAL A 220 -18.56 -7.48 -1.12
C VAL A 220 -19.11 -8.89 -1.36
N GLN A 221 -18.38 -9.92 -0.93
CA GLN A 221 -18.78 -11.33 -1.03
C GLN A 221 -19.98 -11.72 -0.16
N GLU A 222 -20.38 -10.90 0.81
CA GLU A 222 -21.59 -11.09 1.62
C GLU A 222 -22.76 -10.25 1.07
N VAL A 223 -22.49 -8.98 0.81
CA VAL A 223 -23.51 -7.97 0.50
C VAL A 223 -24.01 -8.10 -0.94
N LEU A 224 -23.12 -8.25 -1.92
CA LEU A 224 -23.50 -8.25 -3.32
C LEU A 224 -24.45 -9.41 -3.68
N PRO A 225 -24.24 -10.67 -3.23
CA PRO A 225 -25.20 -11.75 -3.46
C PRO A 225 -26.58 -11.50 -2.84
N GLN A 226 -26.65 -10.78 -1.72
CA GLN A 226 -27.92 -10.43 -1.07
C GLN A 226 -28.69 -9.38 -1.87
N LEU A 227 -27.98 -8.36 -2.39
CA LEU A 227 -28.58 -7.30 -3.20
C LEU A 227 -29.02 -7.78 -4.59
N CYS A 228 -28.27 -8.69 -5.21
CA CYS A 228 -28.53 -9.14 -6.57
C CYS A 228 -29.47 -10.34 -6.66
N GLY A 229 -29.69 -11.09 -5.57
CA GLY A 229 -30.56 -12.27 -5.57
C GLY A 229 -30.14 -13.30 -6.62
N ASN A 230 -30.98 -13.50 -7.64
CA ASN A 230 -30.72 -14.43 -8.76
C ASN A 230 -30.32 -13.71 -10.07
N SER A 231 -30.17 -12.38 -10.06
CA SER A 231 -29.76 -11.62 -11.24
C SER A 231 -28.30 -11.88 -11.60
N SER A 232 -27.97 -11.88 -12.89
CA SER A 232 -26.57 -11.92 -13.33
C SER A 232 -25.86 -10.63 -12.93
N VAL A 233 -24.58 -10.74 -12.59
CA VAL A 233 -23.76 -9.62 -12.13
C VAL A 233 -22.68 -9.36 -13.16
N THR A 234 -22.53 -8.11 -13.60
CA THR A 234 -21.45 -7.69 -14.49
C THR A 234 -20.53 -6.72 -13.77
N VAL A 235 -19.22 -6.99 -13.77
CA VAL A 235 -18.20 -6.17 -13.12
C VAL A 235 -17.09 -5.79 -14.09
N ALA A 236 -16.48 -4.62 -13.87
CA ALA A 236 -15.19 -4.32 -14.45
C ALA A 236 -14.14 -5.21 -13.78
N GLN A 237 -13.29 -5.84 -14.58
CA GLN A 237 -12.33 -6.83 -14.09
C GLN A 237 -11.19 -6.18 -13.29
N GLY A 238 -10.90 -6.75 -12.12
CA GLY A 238 -9.72 -6.44 -11.31
C GLY A 238 -8.43 -7.05 -11.87
N TYR A 239 -7.31 -6.34 -11.72
CA TYR A 239 -6.02 -6.70 -12.30
C TYR A 239 -5.00 -7.21 -11.28
N CYS A 240 -5.18 -6.90 -9.99
CA CYS A 240 -4.29 -7.30 -8.90
C CYS A 240 -4.93 -8.39 -8.03
N SER A 241 -4.13 -9.00 -7.15
CA SER A 241 -4.52 -10.22 -6.43
C SER A 241 -5.65 -10.02 -5.42
N GLU A 242 -5.75 -8.83 -4.81
CA GLU A 242 -6.83 -8.52 -3.88
C GLU A 242 -8.18 -8.46 -4.58
N GLU A 243 -8.31 -7.67 -5.66
CA GLU A 243 -9.56 -7.57 -6.41
C GLU A 243 -9.93 -8.92 -7.06
N GLN A 244 -8.96 -9.67 -7.60
CA GLN A 244 -9.22 -11.00 -8.14
C GLN A 244 -9.69 -12.00 -7.08
N ARG A 245 -9.18 -11.89 -5.85
CA ARG A 245 -9.62 -12.70 -4.71
C ARG A 245 -11.05 -12.33 -4.32
N GLU A 246 -11.39 -11.05 -4.27
CA GLU A 246 -12.76 -10.58 -4.02
C GLU A 246 -13.74 -11.09 -5.07
N GLU A 247 -13.42 -10.93 -6.36
CA GLU A 247 -14.22 -11.46 -7.48
C GLU A 247 -14.45 -12.98 -7.34
N HIS A 248 -13.41 -13.73 -6.95
CA HIS A 248 -13.52 -15.18 -6.74
C HIS A 248 -14.42 -15.53 -5.54
N LEU A 249 -14.33 -14.77 -4.45
CA LEU A 249 -15.18 -14.97 -3.27
C LEU A 249 -16.65 -14.63 -3.58
N VAL A 250 -16.89 -13.56 -4.33
CA VAL A 250 -18.22 -13.19 -4.84
C VAL A 250 -18.77 -14.29 -5.74
N ALA A 251 -18.01 -14.77 -6.72
CA ALA A 251 -18.43 -15.83 -7.64
C ALA A 251 -18.83 -17.12 -6.91
N LYS A 252 -18.17 -17.46 -5.80
CA LYS A 252 -18.53 -18.62 -4.97
C LYS A 252 -19.86 -18.47 -4.24
N ARG A 253 -20.30 -17.25 -3.96
CA ARG A 253 -21.49 -16.95 -3.17
C ARG A 253 -22.70 -16.58 -4.01
N LEU A 254 -22.48 -16.07 -5.22
CA LEU A 254 -23.55 -15.77 -6.17
C LEU A 254 -24.27 -17.05 -6.59
N LYS A 255 -25.60 -16.95 -6.70
CA LYS A 255 -26.46 -18.01 -7.26
C LYS A 255 -26.54 -17.95 -8.79
N SER A 256 -25.95 -16.92 -9.37
CA SER A 256 -26.02 -16.54 -10.78
C SER A 256 -24.61 -16.33 -11.36
N GLU A 257 -24.53 -16.04 -12.66
CA GLU A 257 -23.26 -15.78 -13.34
C GLU A 257 -22.64 -14.43 -12.91
N LEU A 258 -21.35 -14.46 -12.55
CA LEU A 258 -20.49 -13.28 -12.49
C LEU A 258 -19.76 -13.11 -13.81
N ARG A 259 -20.17 -12.12 -14.61
CA ARG A 259 -19.52 -11.74 -15.85
C ARG A 259 -18.48 -10.66 -15.61
N LYS A 260 -17.23 -10.97 -15.92
CA LYS A 260 -16.12 -10.01 -15.85
C LYS A 260 -15.88 -9.38 -17.21
N VAL A 261 -15.72 -8.07 -17.23
CA VAL A 261 -15.48 -7.30 -18.46
C VAL A 261 -14.16 -6.57 -18.33
N TRP A 262 -13.25 -6.81 -19.27
CA TRP A 262 -12.03 -6.03 -19.38
C TRP A 262 -12.39 -4.56 -19.62
N GLY A 263 -11.92 -3.67 -18.74
CA GLY A 263 -12.26 -2.25 -18.75
C GLY A 263 -11.04 -1.40 -18.48
N GLY A 264 -11.23 -0.11 -18.25
CA GLY A 264 -10.17 0.75 -17.73
C GLY A 264 -8.96 1.01 -18.66
N THR A 265 -8.78 0.35 -19.80
CA THR A 265 -7.64 0.57 -20.71
C THR A 265 -8.01 1.34 -21.98
N LEU A 266 -7.02 2.00 -22.57
CA LEU A 266 -7.13 2.68 -23.87
C LEU A 266 -7.16 1.65 -25.01
N TYR A 267 -6.24 0.70 -24.96
CA TYR A 267 -6.13 -0.42 -25.87
C TYR A 267 -6.73 -1.68 -25.24
N MET A 268 -7.61 -2.35 -25.98
CA MET A 268 -8.18 -3.63 -25.54
C MET A 268 -7.26 -4.79 -25.91
N PRO A 269 -7.20 -5.87 -25.10
CA PRO A 269 -6.36 -7.04 -25.38
C PRO A 269 -6.53 -7.62 -26.78
N GLU A 270 -7.78 -7.71 -27.25
CA GLU A 270 -8.10 -8.30 -28.55
C GLU A 270 -7.58 -7.46 -29.73
N GLU A 271 -7.23 -6.20 -29.49
CA GLU A 271 -6.97 -5.21 -30.54
C GLU A 271 -5.50 -4.81 -30.62
N CYS A 272 -4.81 -4.62 -29.49
CA CYS A 272 -3.40 -4.23 -29.50
C CYS A 272 -2.42 -5.33 -29.91
N GLY A 273 -2.93 -6.51 -30.27
CA GLY A 273 -2.12 -7.70 -30.58
C GLY A 273 -1.18 -8.10 -29.44
N GLN A 274 -1.48 -7.66 -28.21
CA GLN A 274 -0.77 -8.06 -27.00
C GLN A 274 -1.58 -9.15 -26.33
N ASN A 275 -0.93 -10.26 -26.02
CA ASN A 275 -1.47 -11.17 -25.02
C ASN A 275 -1.14 -10.58 -23.65
N PRO A 276 -2.13 -10.15 -22.84
CA PRO A 276 -1.87 -9.60 -21.51
C PRO A 276 -1.07 -10.55 -20.62
N ALA A 277 -1.21 -11.87 -20.78
CA ALA A 277 -0.47 -12.85 -19.99
C ALA A 277 1.04 -12.91 -20.33
N SER A 278 1.46 -12.31 -21.45
CA SER A 278 2.86 -12.31 -21.91
C SER A 278 3.32 -10.92 -22.35
N THR A 279 2.88 -9.88 -21.64
CA THR A 279 3.24 -8.49 -21.91
C THR A 279 4.76 -8.29 -21.83
N PRO A 280 5.40 -7.61 -22.79
CA PRO A 280 6.81 -7.22 -22.69
C PRO A 280 7.05 -6.34 -21.45
N LEU A 281 8.17 -6.52 -20.75
CA LEU A 281 8.53 -5.69 -19.58
C LEU A 281 9.18 -4.35 -19.95
N MET A 282 9.35 -4.07 -21.24
CA MET A 282 9.88 -2.81 -21.75
C MET A 282 8.74 -2.02 -22.41
N PHE A 283 8.49 -0.81 -21.92
CA PHE A 283 7.41 0.05 -22.42
C PHE A 283 7.48 0.30 -23.91
N THR A 284 8.65 0.64 -24.48
CA THR A 284 8.79 0.88 -25.93
C THR A 284 8.33 -0.32 -26.75
N SER A 285 8.59 -1.54 -26.26
CA SER A 285 8.15 -2.78 -26.92
C SER A 285 6.63 -2.98 -26.84
N PHE A 286 6.00 -2.61 -25.72
CA PHE A 286 4.55 -2.61 -25.58
C PHE A 286 3.90 -1.54 -26.47
N LYS A 287 4.35 -0.29 -26.35
CA LYS A 287 3.87 0.88 -27.10
C LYS A 287 3.94 0.65 -28.60
N ASN A 288 5.09 0.22 -29.14
CA ASN A 288 5.24 0.04 -30.58
C ASN A 288 4.29 -1.01 -31.14
N LYS A 289 3.94 -2.04 -30.37
CA LYS A 289 2.94 -3.03 -30.79
C LYS A 289 1.52 -2.49 -30.65
N ALA A 290 1.20 -1.80 -29.55
CA ALA A 290 -0.09 -1.19 -29.33
C ALA A 290 -0.41 -0.11 -30.39
N GLU A 291 0.55 0.74 -30.75
CA GLU A 291 0.38 1.76 -31.80
C GLU A 291 0.45 1.16 -33.21
N GLY A 292 1.34 0.19 -33.44
CA GLY A 292 1.55 -0.37 -34.78
C GLY A 292 0.49 -1.38 -35.23
N ARG A 293 -0.18 -2.06 -34.29
CA ARG A 293 -1.22 -3.06 -34.60
C ARG A 293 -2.56 -2.77 -33.93
N GLY A 294 -2.56 -1.99 -32.84
CA GLY A 294 -3.76 -1.70 -32.08
C GLY A 294 -4.60 -0.59 -32.67
N GLN A 295 -5.90 -0.73 -32.49
CA GLN A 295 -6.87 0.32 -32.75
C GLN A 295 -7.52 0.70 -31.43
N ILE A 296 -7.64 2.01 -31.19
CA ILE A 296 -8.39 2.52 -30.05
C ILE A 296 -9.87 2.54 -30.43
N ARG A 297 -10.70 1.78 -29.71
CA ARG A 297 -12.16 1.84 -29.89
C ARG A 297 -12.68 3.23 -29.50
N PRO A 298 -13.62 3.80 -30.27
CA PRO A 298 -14.42 4.90 -29.78
C PRO A 298 -15.09 4.55 -28.43
N PRO A 299 -15.23 5.53 -27.52
CA PRO A 299 -15.98 5.31 -26.29
C PRO A 299 -17.44 5.00 -26.64
N LEU A 300 -18.07 4.11 -25.87
CA LEU A 300 -19.49 3.80 -26.05
C LEU A 300 -20.34 5.06 -25.79
N PRO A 301 -21.44 5.28 -26.53
CA PRO A 301 -22.36 6.37 -26.24
C PRO A 301 -23.07 6.13 -24.91
N ALA A 302 -23.22 7.18 -24.11
CA ALA A 302 -24.00 7.09 -22.87
C ALA A 302 -25.49 6.87 -23.20
N PRO A 303 -26.20 5.93 -22.53
CA PRO A 303 -27.60 5.68 -22.77
C PRO A 303 -28.46 6.88 -22.35
N ARG A 304 -29.39 7.34 -23.20
CA ARG A 304 -30.26 8.48 -22.86
C ARG A 304 -31.27 8.14 -21.77
N THR A 305 -31.71 6.90 -21.72
CA THR A 305 -32.67 6.35 -20.75
C THR A 305 -32.21 4.96 -20.34
N LEU A 306 -32.44 4.61 -19.08
CA LEU A 306 -32.20 3.30 -18.52
C LEU A 306 -33.54 2.65 -18.13
N PRO A 307 -33.60 1.30 -18.08
CA PRO A 307 -34.78 0.62 -17.57
C PRO A 307 -35.02 0.99 -16.09
N PRO A 308 -36.29 0.99 -15.65
CA PRO A 308 -36.61 1.21 -14.24
C PRO A 308 -36.03 0.10 -13.38
N LEU A 309 -35.79 0.41 -12.10
CA LEU A 309 -35.37 -0.57 -11.11
C LEU A 309 -36.45 -1.66 -10.95
N PRO A 310 -36.05 -2.91 -10.64
CA PRO A 310 -36.99 -3.97 -10.28
C PRO A 310 -37.91 -3.56 -9.12
N SER A 311 -39.15 -4.06 -9.10
CA SER A 311 -40.12 -3.72 -8.04
C SER A 311 -39.70 -4.19 -6.65
N ASP A 312 -38.84 -5.21 -6.59
CA ASP A 312 -38.26 -5.81 -5.39
C ASP A 312 -36.85 -5.26 -5.07
N ALA A 313 -36.41 -4.17 -5.73
CA ALA A 313 -35.14 -3.54 -5.43
C ALA A 313 -35.08 -3.04 -3.96
N PRO A 314 -33.93 -3.19 -3.27
CA PRO A 314 -33.79 -2.89 -1.85
C PRO A 314 -33.88 -1.39 -1.57
N LYS A 315 -35.01 -0.95 -1.00
CA LYS A 315 -35.31 0.48 -0.77
C LYS A 315 -34.32 1.16 0.17
N GLU A 316 -33.86 0.44 1.18
CA GLU A 316 -32.87 0.92 2.14
C GLU A 316 -31.55 1.23 1.42
N ALA A 317 -31.06 0.30 0.59
CA ALA A 317 -29.82 0.50 -0.17
C ALA A 317 -29.94 1.60 -1.23
N LEU A 318 -31.11 1.79 -1.82
CA LEU A 318 -31.38 2.85 -2.79
C LEU A 318 -31.36 4.26 -2.17
N SER A 319 -31.74 4.37 -0.90
CA SER A 319 -31.76 5.66 -0.18
C SER A 319 -30.47 5.93 0.60
N PHE A 320 -29.72 4.90 0.96
CA PHE A 320 -28.51 5.00 1.78
C PHE A 320 -27.32 5.63 1.04
N LEU A 321 -26.60 6.57 1.66
CA LEU A 321 -25.25 6.98 1.30
C LEU A 321 -24.42 7.03 2.57
N PRO A 322 -23.23 6.43 2.60
CA PRO A 322 -22.41 6.46 3.80
C PRO A 322 -21.85 7.87 4.03
N THR A 323 -21.80 8.24 5.30
CA THR A 323 -20.99 9.36 5.80
C THR A 323 -19.56 8.89 6.08
N LEU A 324 -18.63 9.82 6.20
CA LEU A 324 -17.26 9.49 6.61
C LEU A 324 -17.24 8.85 8.02
N GLN A 325 -18.03 9.33 8.97
CA GLN A 325 -18.11 8.68 10.30
C GLN A 325 -18.58 7.21 10.21
N GLN A 326 -19.54 6.90 9.33
CA GLN A 326 -20.00 5.52 9.11
C GLN A 326 -18.95 4.62 8.45
N LEU A 327 -17.91 5.21 7.84
CA LEU A 327 -16.76 4.49 7.31
C LEU A 327 -15.63 4.34 8.34
N GLY A 328 -15.84 4.79 9.58
CA GLY A 328 -14.88 4.66 10.68
C GLY A 328 -13.95 5.84 10.86
N TYR A 329 -14.26 7.00 10.30
CA TYR A 329 -13.47 8.22 10.49
C TYR A 329 -13.91 9.01 11.71
N GLU A 330 -12.94 9.48 12.50
CA GLU A 330 -13.17 10.33 13.66
C GLU A 330 -13.60 11.75 13.24
N GLU A 331 -14.22 12.51 14.15
CA GLU A 331 -14.80 13.83 13.81
C GLU A 331 -13.77 14.83 13.26
N ASP A 332 -12.55 14.83 13.79
CA ASP A 332 -11.44 15.66 13.35
C ASP A 332 -10.95 15.26 11.95
N GLU A 333 -10.87 13.95 11.67
CA GLU A 333 -10.53 13.46 10.34
C GLU A 333 -11.60 13.82 9.29
N VAL A 334 -12.87 13.81 9.69
CA VAL A 334 -13.97 14.26 8.81
C VAL A 334 -13.85 15.75 8.53
N GLU A 335 -13.55 16.57 9.54
CA GLU A 335 -13.36 18.01 9.34
C GLU A 335 -12.16 18.30 8.42
N GLU A 336 -11.04 17.61 8.62
CA GLU A 336 -9.86 17.72 7.75
C GLU A 336 -10.19 17.26 6.31
N ALA A 337 -11.03 16.23 6.14
CA ALA A 337 -11.42 15.71 4.82
C ALA A 337 -12.28 16.65 4.00
N MET A 338 -12.94 17.59 4.65
CA MET A 338 -13.78 18.58 4.00
C MET A 338 -13.01 19.87 3.65
N GLN A 339 -11.72 19.96 4.00
CA GLN A 339 -10.91 21.15 3.81
C GLN A 339 -9.73 20.89 2.87
N ASP A 340 -9.85 21.37 1.63
CA ASP A 340 -8.73 21.36 0.69
C ASP A 340 -7.64 22.35 1.14
N ASP A 341 -6.37 21.93 1.03
CA ASP A 341 -5.25 22.86 1.20
C ASP A 341 -5.20 23.84 0.02
N PRO A 342 -5.29 25.16 0.25
CA PRO A 342 -5.34 26.17 -0.82
C PRO A 342 -4.06 26.25 -1.66
N ARG A 343 -2.97 25.60 -1.23
CA ARG A 343 -1.72 25.47 -1.97
C ARG A 343 -1.78 24.40 -3.05
N GLY A 344 -2.77 23.50 -2.99
CA GLY A 344 -2.94 22.40 -3.92
C GLY A 344 -3.17 22.85 -5.36
N VAL A 345 -2.92 21.93 -6.29
CA VAL A 345 -3.04 22.22 -7.72
C VAL A 345 -4.49 22.41 -8.18
N LEU A 346 -5.45 21.80 -7.49
CA LEU A 346 -6.89 21.84 -7.73
C LEU A 346 -7.63 21.47 -6.43
N PRO A 347 -8.83 22.01 -6.18
CA PRO A 347 -9.81 21.40 -5.29
C PRO A 347 -10.46 20.21 -6.04
N PHE A 348 -10.03 18.99 -5.75
CA PHE A 348 -10.45 17.82 -6.53
C PHE A 348 -11.86 17.36 -6.15
N GLU A 349 -12.86 17.80 -6.92
CA GLU A 349 -14.25 17.31 -6.81
C GLU A 349 -14.42 15.92 -7.46
N GLY A 350 -15.14 15.02 -6.80
CA GLY A 350 -15.45 13.68 -7.31
C GLY A 350 -16.53 13.64 -8.40
N GLY A 351 -16.52 12.57 -9.21
CA GLY A 351 -17.58 12.26 -10.17
C GLY A 351 -17.25 12.51 -11.65
N GLU A 352 -18.11 11.98 -12.53
CA GLU A 352 -17.97 12.08 -13.99
C GLU A 352 -18.12 13.53 -14.46
N ASP A 353 -19.05 14.29 -13.87
CA ASP A 353 -19.30 15.69 -14.24
C ASP A 353 -18.05 16.56 -14.00
N ALA A 354 -17.42 16.44 -12.83
CA ALA A 354 -16.19 17.15 -12.49
C ALA A 354 -15.03 16.74 -13.42
N ALA A 355 -14.90 15.46 -13.73
CA ALA A 355 -13.91 14.96 -14.68
C ALA A 355 -14.10 15.57 -16.08
N MET A 356 -15.34 15.63 -16.57
CA MET A 356 -15.67 16.21 -17.87
C MET A 356 -15.51 17.73 -17.88
N ALA A 357 -15.87 18.42 -16.80
CA ALA A 357 -15.62 19.85 -16.64
C ALA A 357 -14.12 20.15 -16.69
N ARG A 358 -13.28 19.34 -16.03
CA ARG A 358 -11.83 19.46 -16.11
C ARG A 358 -11.30 19.25 -17.53
N VAL A 359 -11.83 18.26 -18.26
CA VAL A 359 -11.48 18.07 -19.69
C VAL A 359 -11.84 19.30 -20.51
N GLN A 360 -13.06 19.84 -20.37
CA GLN A 360 -13.47 21.03 -21.12
C GLN A 360 -12.60 22.24 -20.78
N LYS A 361 -12.40 22.52 -19.49
CA LYS A 361 -11.59 23.63 -19.03
C LYS A 361 -10.14 23.52 -19.53
N TRP A 362 -9.45 22.44 -19.19
CA TRP A 362 -8.02 22.30 -19.47
C TRP A 362 -7.71 22.13 -20.97
N MET A 363 -8.49 21.31 -21.69
CA MET A 363 -8.24 21.11 -23.11
C MET A 363 -8.78 22.26 -23.95
N PHE A 364 -10.00 22.74 -23.68
CA PHE A 364 -10.69 23.65 -24.59
C PHE A 364 -10.73 25.11 -24.12
N GLU A 365 -11.04 25.40 -22.87
CA GLU A 365 -11.15 26.80 -22.42
C GLU A 365 -9.78 27.46 -22.24
N ASP A 366 -8.88 26.78 -21.53
CA ASP A 366 -7.51 27.25 -21.27
C ASP A 366 -6.54 26.89 -22.40
N ASP A 367 -6.97 26.03 -23.32
CA ASP A 367 -6.23 25.63 -24.53
C ASP A 367 -4.84 25.02 -24.25
N HIS A 368 -4.66 24.34 -23.11
CA HIS A 368 -3.37 23.81 -22.67
C HIS A 368 -2.92 22.51 -23.37
N LEU A 369 -3.82 21.79 -24.06
CA LEU A 369 -3.46 20.52 -24.70
C LEU A 369 -2.36 20.68 -25.77
N GLN A 370 -2.38 21.78 -26.54
CA GLN A 370 -1.35 22.04 -27.55
C GLN A 370 0.06 22.26 -26.98
N GLU A 371 0.19 22.54 -25.69
CA GLU A 371 1.47 22.82 -25.00
C GLU A 371 1.87 21.71 -24.02
N TYR A 372 1.07 20.65 -23.90
CA TYR A 372 1.24 19.61 -22.89
C TYR A 372 2.64 18.99 -22.87
N PHE A 373 3.27 18.74 -24.02
CA PHE A 373 4.61 18.17 -24.06
C PHE A 373 5.65 19.07 -23.38
N GLU A 374 5.53 20.38 -23.56
CA GLU A 374 6.43 21.39 -23.03
C GLU A 374 6.21 21.61 -21.52
N ILE A 375 4.95 21.64 -21.07
CA ILE A 375 4.60 22.07 -19.72
C ILE A 375 4.49 20.92 -18.70
N ARG A 376 4.32 19.66 -19.12
CA ARG A 376 4.05 18.50 -18.23
C ARG A 376 5.04 18.21 -17.10
N ASN A 377 6.24 18.77 -17.18
CA ASN A 377 7.27 18.63 -16.14
C ASN A 377 7.19 19.72 -15.06
N GLY A 378 6.22 20.64 -15.15
CA GLY A 378 5.92 21.60 -14.11
C GLY A 378 5.52 20.91 -12.80
N MET A 379 5.62 21.67 -11.71
CA MET A 379 5.26 21.20 -10.35
C MET A 379 4.30 22.16 -9.64
N LEU A 380 4.05 23.36 -10.20
CA LEU A 380 3.21 24.38 -9.58
C LEU A 380 2.13 24.87 -10.56
N GLY A 381 0.89 24.99 -10.08
CA GLY A 381 -0.27 25.49 -10.84
C GLY A 381 -1.13 24.40 -11.50
N GLU A 382 -2.35 24.75 -11.87
CA GLU A 382 -3.29 23.78 -12.43
C GLU A 382 -2.98 23.38 -13.89
N GLY A 383 -2.48 24.33 -14.70
CA GLY A 383 -2.42 24.21 -16.16
C GLY A 383 -1.33 23.30 -16.73
N TYR A 384 -0.25 23.05 -15.98
CA TYR A 384 0.92 22.33 -16.50
C TYR A 384 0.65 20.86 -16.86
N SER A 385 -0.49 20.28 -16.49
CA SER A 385 -0.88 18.93 -16.91
C SER A 385 -2.38 18.76 -16.80
N SER A 386 -2.92 17.70 -17.39
CA SER A 386 -4.36 17.45 -17.42
C SER A 386 -5.00 17.33 -16.03
N LYS A 387 -4.23 16.88 -15.02
CA LYS A 387 -4.69 16.53 -13.67
C LYS A 387 -5.83 15.50 -13.66
N LEU A 388 -6.01 14.74 -14.73
CA LEU A 388 -7.12 13.78 -14.87
C LEU A 388 -6.96 12.49 -14.05
N SER A 389 -5.81 12.31 -13.39
CA SER A 389 -5.44 11.04 -12.77
C SER A 389 -6.37 10.57 -11.65
N PRO A 390 -6.92 11.43 -10.75
CA PRO A 390 -7.86 10.95 -9.72
C PRO A 390 -9.12 10.35 -10.33
N TRP A 391 -9.72 11.02 -11.33
CA TRP A 391 -10.91 10.52 -12.02
C TRP A 391 -10.64 9.29 -12.89
N LEU A 392 -9.44 9.16 -13.48
CA LEU A 392 -9.04 7.96 -14.23
C LEU A 392 -8.83 6.75 -13.31
N ALA A 393 -8.32 6.95 -12.10
CA ALA A 393 -8.03 5.87 -11.15
C ALA A 393 -9.31 5.17 -10.68
N ILE A 394 -10.40 5.92 -10.42
CA ILE A 394 -11.68 5.37 -9.99
C ILE A 394 -12.71 5.22 -11.13
N GLY A 395 -12.33 5.50 -12.37
CA GLY A 395 -13.18 5.27 -13.54
C GLY A 395 -14.29 6.29 -13.77
N CYS A 396 -14.26 7.47 -13.13
CA CYS A 396 -15.17 8.58 -13.42
C CYS A 396 -15.04 9.09 -14.87
N ILE A 397 -13.86 8.92 -15.47
CA ILE A 397 -13.66 9.10 -16.91
C ILE A 397 -12.84 7.96 -17.48
N SER A 398 -13.21 7.47 -18.66
CA SER A 398 -12.45 6.41 -19.35
C SER A 398 -11.32 7.00 -20.20
N PRO A 399 -10.17 6.31 -20.34
CA PRO A 399 -9.09 6.76 -21.22
C PRO A 399 -9.54 6.88 -22.68
N ARG A 400 -10.49 6.05 -23.13
CA ARG A 400 -11.10 6.16 -24.48
C ARG A 400 -11.95 7.43 -24.64
N ARG A 401 -12.60 7.92 -23.58
CA ARG A 401 -13.28 9.23 -23.60
C ARG A 401 -12.25 10.36 -23.72
N VAL A 402 -11.19 10.33 -22.92
CA VAL A 402 -10.09 11.32 -23.00
C VAL A 402 -9.46 11.35 -24.40
N TRP A 403 -9.21 10.19 -25.00
CA TRP A 403 -8.71 10.08 -26.37
C TRP A 403 -9.67 10.67 -27.40
N ALA A 404 -10.97 10.38 -27.30
CA ALA A 404 -11.96 10.93 -28.22
C ALA A 404 -12.07 12.46 -28.11
N GLU A 405 -11.97 13.02 -26.90
CA GLU A 405 -11.92 14.47 -26.69
C GLU A 405 -10.64 15.10 -27.25
N ALA A 406 -9.49 14.44 -27.11
CA ALA A 406 -8.25 14.87 -27.75
C ALA A 406 -8.36 14.84 -29.28
N LYS A 407 -8.99 13.81 -29.88
CA LYS A 407 -9.25 13.78 -31.32
C LYS A 407 -10.19 14.90 -31.77
N ARG A 408 -11.25 15.16 -31.01
CA ARG A 408 -12.14 16.32 -31.24
C ARG A 408 -11.38 17.65 -31.15
N TYR A 409 -10.41 17.76 -30.25
CA TYR A 409 -9.54 18.92 -30.15
C TYR A 409 -8.68 19.07 -31.40
N GLU A 410 -8.01 18.00 -31.83
CA GLU A 410 -7.15 17.99 -33.03
C GLU A 410 -7.94 18.39 -34.29
N GLU A 411 -9.17 17.88 -34.47
CA GLU A 411 -10.06 18.25 -35.58
C GLU A 411 -10.45 19.72 -35.59
N ARG A 412 -10.58 20.35 -34.41
CA ARG A 412 -11.07 21.73 -34.26
C ARG A 412 -9.97 22.76 -34.13
N ARG A 413 -8.77 22.34 -33.72
CA ARG A 413 -7.64 23.21 -33.41
C ARG A 413 -6.39 22.70 -34.09
N ILE A 414 -5.58 21.91 -33.38
CA ILE A 414 -4.26 21.51 -33.85
C ILE A 414 -3.95 20.08 -33.43
N GLU A 415 -3.36 19.33 -34.36
CA GLU A 415 -2.65 18.08 -34.09
C GLU A 415 -1.15 18.39 -34.00
N ASN A 416 -0.52 18.06 -32.88
CA ASN A 416 0.90 18.29 -32.68
C ASN A 416 1.52 17.25 -31.72
N LYS A 417 2.79 17.46 -31.35
CA LYS A 417 3.49 16.57 -30.44
C LYS A 417 2.79 16.47 -29.07
N SER A 418 2.22 17.55 -28.57
CA SER A 418 1.58 17.64 -27.26
C SER A 418 0.26 16.88 -27.20
N THR A 419 -0.55 16.97 -28.27
CA THR A 419 -1.81 16.21 -28.36
C THR A 419 -1.55 14.71 -28.40
N TYR A 420 -0.53 14.26 -29.15
CA TYR A 420 -0.04 12.88 -29.09
C TYR A 420 0.52 12.51 -27.71
N TRP A 421 1.27 13.39 -27.05
CA TRP A 421 1.94 13.04 -25.79
C TRP A 421 0.97 12.75 -24.66
N LEU A 422 -0.24 13.34 -24.67
CA LEU A 422 -1.29 12.95 -23.72
C LEU A 422 -1.64 11.47 -23.88
N ILE A 423 -1.79 11.00 -25.12
CA ILE A 423 -2.11 9.61 -25.45
C ILE A 423 -0.93 8.69 -25.12
N PHE A 424 0.30 9.13 -25.38
CA PHE A 424 1.51 8.41 -24.99
C PHE A 424 1.56 8.11 -23.49
N GLU A 425 1.17 9.07 -22.64
CA GLU A 425 1.13 8.87 -21.19
C GLU A 425 -0.06 8.00 -20.74
N LEU A 426 -1.19 8.02 -21.45
CA LEU A 426 -2.25 7.03 -21.24
C LEU A 426 -1.80 5.61 -21.62
N THR A 427 -0.96 5.46 -22.64
CA THR A 427 -0.36 4.18 -23.01
C THR A 427 0.58 3.64 -21.91
N TRP A 428 1.24 4.52 -21.14
CA TRP A 428 1.99 4.10 -19.94
C TRP A 428 1.08 3.51 -18.86
N ARG A 429 -0.11 4.08 -18.65
CA ARG A 429 -1.10 3.53 -17.73
C ARG A 429 -1.56 2.14 -18.16
N ASP A 430 -1.86 1.96 -19.45
CA ASP A 430 -2.17 0.64 -20.00
C ASP A 430 -1.01 -0.34 -19.81
N PHE A 431 0.22 0.08 -20.10
CA PHE A 431 1.40 -0.76 -19.92
C PHE A 431 1.52 -1.32 -18.50
N PHE A 432 1.25 -0.50 -17.47
CA PHE A 432 1.30 -0.96 -16.10
C PHE A 432 0.16 -1.91 -15.73
N ILE A 433 -1.05 -1.71 -16.25
CA ILE A 433 -2.17 -2.66 -16.11
C ILE A 433 -1.80 -4.03 -16.73
N TYR A 434 -1.25 -4.01 -17.94
CA TYR A 434 -0.82 -5.21 -18.64
C TYR A 434 0.39 -5.88 -17.98
N MET A 435 1.31 -5.10 -17.39
CA MET A 435 2.42 -5.62 -16.61
C MET A 435 1.92 -6.33 -15.36
N ALA A 436 1.06 -5.68 -14.58
CA ALA A 436 0.46 -6.24 -13.36
C ALA A 436 -0.25 -7.56 -13.66
N TRP A 437 -1.08 -7.59 -14.70
CA TRP A 437 -1.75 -8.81 -15.15
C TRP A 437 -0.76 -9.92 -15.52
N SER A 438 0.31 -9.59 -16.25
CA SER A 438 1.30 -10.59 -16.71
C SER A 438 2.20 -11.14 -15.59
N GLN A 439 2.53 -10.30 -14.59
CA GLN A 439 3.51 -10.62 -13.56
C GLN A 439 2.90 -11.05 -12.23
N GLY A 440 1.62 -10.74 -12.00
CA GLY A 440 0.94 -10.99 -10.74
C GLY A 440 1.68 -10.35 -9.57
N ASP A 441 1.72 -11.06 -8.44
CA ASP A 441 2.24 -10.53 -7.17
C ASP A 441 3.73 -10.16 -7.16
N LYS A 442 4.47 -10.55 -8.21
CA LYS A 442 5.86 -10.13 -8.37
C LYS A 442 6.04 -8.62 -8.39
N ILE A 443 5.03 -7.85 -8.79
CA ILE A 443 5.09 -6.38 -8.75
C ILE A 443 5.08 -5.82 -7.32
N PHE A 444 4.73 -6.62 -6.30
CA PHE A 444 4.69 -6.24 -4.88
C PHE A 444 5.85 -6.84 -4.07
N HIS A 445 6.52 -7.85 -4.61
CA HIS A 445 7.60 -8.56 -3.91
C HIS A 445 8.83 -7.68 -3.70
N ARG A 446 9.54 -7.88 -2.58
CA ARG A 446 10.76 -7.13 -2.24
C ARG A 446 11.80 -7.08 -3.35
N GLY A 447 12.02 -8.22 -4.02
CA GLY A 447 12.96 -8.36 -5.15
C GLY A 447 12.35 -8.03 -6.52
N GLY A 448 11.09 -7.58 -6.55
CA GLY A 448 10.30 -7.32 -7.75
C GLY A 448 10.25 -8.48 -8.73
N ILE A 449 10.13 -8.15 -10.01
CA ILE A 449 9.96 -9.13 -11.10
C ILE A 449 11.20 -9.98 -11.32
N ILE A 450 12.39 -9.42 -11.11
CA ILE A 450 13.67 -10.12 -11.31
C ILE A 450 14.10 -10.96 -10.09
N GLY A 451 13.44 -10.82 -8.94
CA GLY A 451 13.75 -11.59 -7.73
C GLY A 451 15.09 -11.20 -7.08
N ASP A 452 15.47 -9.92 -7.13
CA ASP A 452 16.71 -9.44 -6.51
C ASP A 452 16.68 -9.66 -4.99
N ARG A 453 17.79 -10.14 -4.43
CA ARG A 453 17.95 -10.44 -3.00
C ARG A 453 18.86 -9.44 -2.27
N THR A 454 19.36 -8.43 -2.97
CA THR A 454 20.23 -7.39 -2.39
C THR A 454 19.54 -6.73 -1.19
N PRO A 455 20.21 -6.66 -0.02
CA PRO A 455 19.58 -6.09 1.16
C PRO A 455 19.52 -4.56 1.11
N TRP A 456 18.35 -4.01 1.41
CA TRP A 456 18.15 -2.58 1.69
C TRP A 456 18.88 -2.18 2.98
N LYS A 457 19.52 -1.00 2.97
CA LYS A 457 20.36 -0.51 4.09
C LYS A 457 19.78 0.72 4.80
N GLY A 458 18.66 1.24 4.30
CA GLY A 458 17.95 2.37 4.87
C GLY A 458 17.37 2.03 6.24
N SER A 459 17.38 3.01 7.14
CA SER A 459 16.80 2.87 8.48
C SER A 459 15.35 3.37 8.50
N ARG A 460 14.61 2.97 9.53
CA ARG A 460 13.27 3.52 9.82
C ARG A 460 13.29 5.05 9.95
N ASP A 461 14.26 5.61 10.66
CA ASP A 461 14.44 7.07 10.77
C ASP A 461 14.50 7.78 9.40
N LYS A 462 15.24 7.22 8.43
CA LYS A 462 15.32 7.81 7.09
C LYS A 462 13.96 7.77 6.38
N LEU A 463 13.21 6.69 6.55
CA LEU A 463 11.86 6.55 6.01
C LEU A 463 10.93 7.61 6.63
N GLU A 464 10.90 7.75 7.96
CA GLU A 464 10.03 8.72 8.62
C GLU A 464 10.36 10.15 8.20
N ARG A 465 11.65 10.52 8.15
CA ARG A 465 12.06 11.84 7.65
C ARG A 465 11.68 12.08 6.18
N TRP A 466 11.66 11.04 5.36
CA TRP A 466 11.18 11.14 3.99
C TRP A 466 9.66 11.33 3.93
N LYS A 467 8.89 10.53 4.66
CA LYS A 467 7.43 10.68 4.77
C LYS A 467 7.02 12.07 5.26
N GLU A 468 7.74 12.61 6.25
CA GLU A 468 7.47 13.93 6.82
C GLU A 468 7.97 15.11 5.96
N GLY A 469 8.69 14.86 4.86
CA GLY A 469 9.34 15.93 4.09
C GLY A 469 10.38 16.72 4.91
N LYS A 470 11.23 16.00 5.67
CA LYS A 470 12.32 16.52 6.52
C LYS A 470 13.65 15.83 6.24
N THR A 471 13.92 15.53 4.97
CA THR A 471 15.14 14.88 4.51
C THR A 471 16.34 15.81 4.50
N GLY A 472 16.10 17.13 4.39
CA GLY A 472 17.10 18.16 4.17
C GLY A 472 17.37 18.45 2.69
N ASP A 473 16.70 17.74 1.77
CA ASP A 473 16.69 18.08 0.34
C ASP A 473 15.42 18.87 0.00
N PRO A 474 15.52 20.16 -0.37
CA PRO A 474 14.35 21.02 -0.53
C PRO A 474 13.37 20.56 -1.62
N LEU A 475 13.84 19.88 -2.67
CA LEU A 475 12.96 19.38 -3.72
C LEU A 475 12.14 18.19 -3.21
N VAL A 476 12.79 17.27 -2.49
CA VAL A 476 12.15 16.10 -1.89
C VAL A 476 11.17 16.55 -0.81
N ASP A 477 11.60 17.43 0.08
CA ASP A 477 10.82 17.93 1.20
C ASP A 477 9.56 18.66 0.73
N ALA A 478 9.68 19.54 -0.28
CA ALA A 478 8.51 20.23 -0.86
C ALA A 478 7.49 19.26 -1.47
N ASN A 479 7.95 18.23 -2.21
CA ASN A 479 7.05 17.24 -2.79
C ASN A 479 6.36 16.38 -1.74
N MET A 480 7.08 15.94 -0.71
CA MET A 480 6.47 15.13 0.35
C MET A 480 5.46 15.94 1.18
N GLN A 481 5.70 17.26 1.35
CA GLN A 481 4.72 18.17 1.95
C GLN A 481 3.48 18.39 1.05
N GLU A 482 3.66 18.53 -0.27
CA GLU A 482 2.55 18.58 -1.23
C GLU A 482 1.68 17.31 -1.14
N LEU A 483 2.30 16.13 -1.22
CA LEU A 483 1.58 14.86 -1.15
C LEU A 483 0.81 14.71 0.16
N LYS A 484 1.43 15.05 1.29
CA LYS A 484 0.78 14.97 2.60
C LYS A 484 -0.41 15.92 2.70
N ALA A 485 -0.28 17.14 2.18
CA ALA A 485 -1.30 18.18 2.31
C ALA A 485 -2.47 18.01 1.32
N THR A 486 -2.23 17.46 0.13
CA THR A 486 -3.22 17.48 -0.96
C THR A 486 -3.56 16.11 -1.51
N GLY A 487 -2.86 15.07 -1.08
CA GLY A 487 -2.96 13.72 -1.66
C GLY A 487 -2.56 13.64 -3.14
N TRP A 488 -1.90 14.66 -3.70
CA TRP A 488 -1.50 14.67 -5.11
C TRP A 488 -0.04 15.10 -5.23
N MET A 489 0.67 14.60 -6.25
CA MET A 489 2.04 15.01 -6.50
C MET A 489 2.33 14.99 -8.00
N SER A 490 3.05 15.99 -8.50
CA SER A 490 3.49 16.03 -9.89
C SER A 490 4.28 14.78 -10.30
N ASN A 491 4.15 14.33 -11.55
CA ASN A 491 4.94 13.17 -12.04
C ASN A 491 6.45 13.38 -11.85
N ARG A 492 6.94 14.60 -12.12
CA ARG A 492 8.33 14.98 -11.91
C ARG A 492 8.73 14.86 -10.43
N GLY A 493 7.85 15.26 -9.53
CA GLY A 493 7.95 15.05 -8.09
C GLY A 493 8.09 13.59 -7.71
N ARG A 494 7.11 12.76 -8.12
CA ARG A 494 7.05 11.32 -7.82
C ARG A 494 8.34 10.61 -8.22
N GLN A 495 8.86 10.90 -9.41
CA GLN A 495 10.14 10.34 -9.87
C GLN A 495 11.33 10.73 -8.97
N ASN A 496 11.40 11.99 -8.53
CA ASN A 496 12.49 12.49 -7.70
C ASN A 496 12.43 11.89 -6.29
N VAL A 497 11.28 11.90 -5.64
CA VAL A 497 11.15 11.38 -4.27
C VAL A 497 11.34 9.86 -4.21
N ALA A 498 10.89 9.12 -5.22
CA ALA A 498 11.13 7.68 -5.33
C ALA A 498 12.62 7.37 -5.53
N SER A 499 13.27 8.07 -6.47
CA SER A 499 14.69 7.92 -6.72
C SER A 499 15.53 8.22 -5.47
N PHE A 500 15.19 9.28 -4.74
CA PHE A 500 15.87 9.66 -3.51
C PHE A 500 15.71 8.61 -2.41
N LEU A 501 14.50 8.11 -2.17
CA LEU A 501 14.25 7.05 -1.19
C LEU A 501 15.08 5.80 -1.48
N ILE A 502 15.11 5.38 -2.75
CA ILE A 502 15.74 4.14 -3.21
C ILE A 502 17.27 4.27 -3.23
N PHE A 503 17.82 5.35 -3.80
CA PHE A 503 19.26 5.41 -4.09
C PHE A 503 20.07 6.29 -3.14
N ASP A 504 19.44 7.25 -2.47
CA ASP A 504 20.12 8.15 -1.52
C ASP A 504 19.87 7.69 -0.08
N LEU A 505 18.64 7.28 0.25
CA LEU A 505 18.31 6.75 1.57
C LEU A 505 18.52 5.24 1.68
N GLN A 506 18.53 4.51 0.55
CA GLN A 506 18.65 3.05 0.47
C GLN A 506 17.55 2.28 1.21
N VAL A 507 16.38 2.91 1.35
CA VAL A 507 15.20 2.32 1.99
C VAL A 507 14.50 1.39 1.01
N ASP A 508 13.89 0.33 1.53
CA ASP A 508 13.07 -0.60 0.75
C ASP A 508 11.94 0.16 0.05
N TRP A 509 11.93 0.08 -1.27
CA TRP A 509 11.02 0.84 -2.14
C TRP A 509 9.54 0.60 -1.82
N ARG A 510 9.19 -0.57 -1.27
CA ARG A 510 7.82 -0.93 -0.92
C ARG A 510 7.23 -0.03 0.15
N TYR A 511 8.07 0.52 1.04
CA TYR A 511 7.60 1.49 2.02
C TYR A 511 7.19 2.83 1.38
N GLY A 512 7.88 3.22 0.29
CA GLY A 512 7.48 4.38 -0.50
C GLY A 512 6.21 4.11 -1.30
N ALA A 513 6.10 2.92 -1.91
CA ALA A 513 4.90 2.48 -2.62
C ALA A 513 3.67 2.44 -1.73
N ALA A 514 3.77 1.86 -0.54
CA ALA A 514 2.69 1.80 0.45
C ALA A 514 2.30 3.19 0.97
N HIS A 515 3.27 4.09 1.17
CA HIS A 515 2.96 5.47 1.57
C HIS A 515 2.28 6.27 0.46
N PHE A 516 2.58 5.97 -0.80
CA PHE A 516 1.87 6.54 -1.94
C PHE A 516 0.46 5.94 -2.10
N GLU A 517 0.29 4.65 -1.81
CA GLU A 517 -1.02 4.01 -1.74
C GLU A 517 -1.91 4.61 -0.66
N GLU A 518 -1.33 4.87 0.51
CA GLU A 518 -1.96 5.61 1.59
C GLU A 518 -2.33 7.02 1.11
N LEU A 519 -1.42 7.77 0.47
CA LEU A 519 -1.59 9.20 0.22
C LEU A 519 -2.27 9.63 -1.08
N LEU A 520 -2.22 8.85 -2.15
CA LEU A 520 -2.58 9.36 -3.47
C LEU A 520 -4.09 9.38 -3.75
N LEU A 521 -4.62 10.56 -4.07
CA LEU A 521 -5.93 10.77 -4.71
C LEU A 521 -6.13 9.90 -5.96
N ASP A 522 -5.04 9.67 -6.69
CA ASP A 522 -5.00 8.88 -7.91
C ASP A 522 -4.33 7.52 -7.72
N TYR A 523 -4.43 6.94 -6.53
CA TYR A 523 -3.94 5.60 -6.28
C TYR A 523 -4.61 4.58 -7.23
N ASP A 524 -3.77 3.90 -8.00
CA ASP A 524 -4.09 2.78 -8.87
C ASP A 524 -2.99 1.74 -8.62
N PRO A 525 -3.32 0.51 -8.19
CA PRO A 525 -2.30 -0.45 -7.76
C PRO A 525 -1.33 -0.81 -8.88
N CYS A 526 -1.82 -0.90 -10.12
CA CYS A 526 -1.00 -1.20 -11.29
C CYS A 526 0.01 -0.08 -11.54
N SER A 527 -0.47 1.16 -11.57
CA SER A 527 0.33 2.34 -11.87
C SER A 527 1.31 2.67 -10.75
N ASN A 528 0.86 2.64 -9.49
CA ASN A 528 1.70 2.93 -8.33
C ASN A 528 2.82 1.89 -8.19
N TRP A 529 2.46 0.63 -7.99
CA TRP A 529 3.45 -0.42 -7.75
C TRP A 529 4.30 -0.70 -9.00
N GLY A 530 3.72 -0.58 -10.20
CA GLY A 530 4.45 -0.66 -11.46
C GLY A 530 5.52 0.41 -11.63
N ASN A 531 5.22 1.67 -11.31
CA ASN A 531 6.22 2.74 -11.34
C ASN A 531 7.30 2.55 -10.28
N TRP A 532 6.93 2.16 -9.06
CA TRP A 532 7.86 1.96 -7.96
C TRP A 532 8.83 0.79 -8.20
N VAL A 533 8.33 -0.37 -8.66
CA VAL A 533 9.18 -1.53 -8.98
C VAL A 533 10.11 -1.23 -10.17
N ALA A 534 9.66 -0.43 -11.14
CA ALA A 534 10.49 0.05 -12.24
C ALA A 534 11.57 1.04 -11.77
N ALA A 535 11.21 1.99 -10.91
CA ALA A 535 12.13 2.97 -10.33
C ALA A 535 13.21 2.30 -9.47
N ALA A 536 12.86 1.21 -8.78
CA ALA A 536 13.79 0.37 -8.02
C ALA A 536 14.73 -0.48 -8.89
N GLY A 537 14.49 -0.54 -10.21
CA GLY A 537 15.28 -1.35 -11.14
C GLY A 537 14.93 -2.83 -11.14
N LEU A 538 13.79 -3.20 -10.58
CA LEU A 538 13.42 -4.59 -10.36
C LEU A 538 12.54 -5.16 -11.47
N THR A 539 12.42 -4.44 -12.59
CA THR A 539 11.81 -4.89 -13.87
C THR A 539 12.85 -5.42 -14.87
N GLY A 540 14.15 -5.38 -14.52
CA GLY A 540 15.24 -5.76 -15.41
C GLY A 540 15.59 -4.71 -16.48
N GLN A 541 14.99 -3.51 -16.41
CA GLN A 541 15.27 -2.39 -17.28
C GLN A 541 16.35 -1.47 -16.70
N ARG A 542 16.89 -0.58 -17.54
CA ARG A 542 17.88 0.40 -17.10
C ARG A 542 17.27 1.38 -16.09
N VAL A 543 17.98 1.56 -14.98
CA VAL A 543 17.62 2.51 -13.91
C VAL A 543 18.28 3.86 -14.15
N ASN A 544 17.51 4.93 -13.90
CA ASN A 544 18.04 6.29 -13.85
C ASN A 544 17.97 6.82 -12.41
N LYS A 545 19.13 7.04 -11.79
CA LYS A 545 19.21 7.79 -10.53
C LYS A 545 19.04 9.28 -10.83
N PHE A 546 18.12 9.93 -10.13
CA PHE A 546 17.89 11.36 -10.24
C PHE A 546 18.83 12.13 -9.31
N ASN A 547 19.48 13.16 -9.84
CA ASN A 547 20.24 14.11 -9.03
C ASN A 547 19.31 15.27 -8.65
N THR A 548 18.83 15.28 -7.42
CA THR A 548 17.85 16.26 -6.91
C THR A 548 18.31 17.70 -7.10
N LYS A 549 19.61 18.02 -6.89
CA LYS A 549 20.16 19.37 -7.13
C LYS A 549 20.05 19.80 -8.59
N LYS A 550 20.33 18.88 -9.52
CA LYS A 550 20.17 19.14 -10.96
C LYS A 550 18.69 19.29 -11.32
N GLN A 551 17.83 18.43 -10.79
CA GLN A 551 16.39 18.45 -11.06
C GLN A 551 15.76 19.76 -10.56
N LEU A 552 16.15 20.19 -9.38
CA LEU A 552 15.75 21.46 -8.80
C LEU A 552 16.23 22.66 -9.67
N SER A 553 17.46 22.62 -10.17
CA SER A 553 17.95 23.65 -11.10
C SER A 553 17.26 23.63 -12.48
N ASP A 554 16.83 22.47 -12.95
CA ASP A 554 16.23 22.32 -14.28
C ASP A 554 14.72 22.64 -14.26
N TYR A 555 13.99 22.27 -13.20
CA TYR A 555 12.52 22.31 -13.14
C TYR A 555 11.95 23.31 -12.13
N ASP A 556 12.77 23.86 -11.23
CA ASP A 556 12.37 24.96 -10.34
C ASP A 556 13.53 25.97 -10.15
N PRO A 557 14.05 26.57 -11.24
CA PRO A 557 15.22 27.44 -11.20
C PRO A 557 15.01 28.68 -10.32
N ARG A 558 13.77 29.16 -10.21
CA ARG A 558 13.38 30.33 -9.38
C ARG A 558 12.96 29.96 -7.96
N ARG A 559 12.98 28.66 -7.60
CA ARG A 559 12.53 28.15 -6.29
C ARG A 559 11.07 28.48 -5.98
N GLU A 560 10.23 28.68 -6.98
CA GLU A 560 8.83 29.04 -6.80
C GLU A 560 8.08 27.89 -6.14
N TYR A 561 8.27 26.67 -6.64
CA TYR A 561 7.63 25.47 -6.09
C TYR A 561 8.13 25.17 -4.67
N VAL A 562 9.44 25.17 -4.46
CA VAL A 562 10.01 24.91 -3.13
C VAL A 562 9.56 25.96 -2.11
N ASN A 563 9.58 27.24 -2.47
CA ASN A 563 9.16 28.31 -1.55
C ASN A 563 7.65 28.29 -1.26
N HIS A 564 6.84 27.79 -2.19
CA HIS A 564 5.40 27.62 -2.01
C HIS A 564 5.08 26.60 -0.91
N TRP A 565 5.80 25.48 -0.88
CA TRP A 565 5.56 24.40 0.09
C TRP A 565 6.33 24.52 1.40
N LEU A 566 7.58 24.97 1.36
CA LEU A 566 8.45 25.06 2.54
C LEU A 566 8.51 26.48 3.14
N GLY A 567 7.84 27.44 2.51
CA GLY A 567 7.99 28.86 2.80
C GLY A 567 9.33 29.42 2.31
N ARG A 568 9.45 30.75 2.29
CA ARG A 568 10.75 31.40 2.04
C ARG A 568 11.64 31.21 3.26
N SER A 569 12.58 30.27 3.18
CA SER A 569 13.70 30.25 4.11
C SER A 569 14.42 31.61 4.03
N LYS A 570 14.58 32.30 5.17
CA LYS A 570 15.45 33.49 5.33
C LYS A 570 16.95 33.14 5.20
N ALA A 571 17.30 32.02 4.56
CA ALA A 571 18.67 31.68 4.25
C ALA A 571 19.13 32.46 3.01
N VAL A 572 19.75 33.62 3.30
CA VAL A 572 20.61 34.44 2.46
C VAL A 572 20.93 33.83 1.10
N LEU A 573 20.35 34.40 0.05
CA LEU A 573 20.87 34.35 -1.31
C LEU A 573 22.33 34.81 -1.27
N ARG A 574 23.29 33.89 -1.43
CA ARG A 574 24.58 34.30 -2.00
C ARG A 574 24.38 34.34 -3.51
N PRO A 575 24.53 35.49 -4.17
CA PRO A 575 24.63 35.53 -5.62
C PRO A 575 25.73 34.58 -6.07
N ARG A 576 25.52 33.89 -7.19
CA ARG A 576 26.63 33.29 -7.94
C ARG A 576 27.54 34.44 -8.35
N GLU A 577 28.72 34.52 -7.75
CA GLU A 577 29.82 35.26 -8.37
C GLU A 577 30.31 34.46 -9.56
N ASP A 578 30.50 35.18 -10.65
CA ASP A 578 30.84 34.68 -11.97
C ASP A 578 32.17 33.90 -11.97
N GLU A 579 32.13 32.66 -12.47
CA GLU A 579 33.34 31.91 -12.88
C GLU A 579 33.86 32.41 -14.24
N GLU A 580 34.11 33.71 -14.38
CA GLU A 580 34.82 34.28 -15.54
C GLU A 580 35.92 35.26 -15.09
N ALA A 581 36.94 34.76 -14.38
CA ALA A 581 38.19 35.50 -14.20
C ALA A 581 39.40 34.61 -13.84
N LYS A 582 39.68 33.55 -14.61
CA LYS A 582 41.04 32.96 -14.66
C LYS A 582 41.40 32.58 -16.09
N GLY A 583 41.96 33.55 -16.81
CA GLY A 583 42.50 33.33 -18.15
C GLY A 583 42.96 34.58 -18.87
N LYS A 584 43.70 35.49 -18.23
CA LYS A 584 44.48 36.52 -18.96
C LYS A 584 45.89 36.01 -19.17
N GLY A 585 46.25 35.75 -20.43
CA GLY A 585 47.59 35.30 -20.81
C GLY A 585 47.83 35.21 -22.32
N LYS A 586 47.91 36.40 -22.96
CA LYS A 586 48.73 36.76 -24.15
C LYS A 586 48.41 36.24 -25.57
N ASP A 587 48.54 37.23 -26.47
CA ASP A 587 48.80 37.24 -27.92
C ASP A 587 47.67 36.73 -28.84
N GLY A 588 47.12 37.47 -29.83
CA GLY A 588 47.61 38.62 -30.56
C GLY A 588 47.78 38.27 -32.04
N LYS A 589 46.73 38.38 -32.88
CA LYS A 589 46.77 38.88 -34.28
C LYS A 589 45.44 38.67 -35.03
N ARG A 590 45.11 39.71 -35.81
CA ARG A 590 43.99 39.83 -36.76
C ARG A 590 44.15 38.89 -37.97
N GLY A 591 43.03 38.45 -38.54
CA GLY A 591 42.99 37.86 -39.89
C GLY A 591 41.54 37.64 -40.36
N ARG A 592 41.18 38.29 -41.47
CA ARG A 592 39.87 38.27 -42.14
C ARG A 592 39.91 37.26 -43.31
N TRP A 593 38.74 36.72 -43.66
CA TRP A 593 38.33 36.03 -44.91
C TRP A 593 38.38 34.49 -44.96
N GLY A 594 37.30 33.90 -45.51
CA GLY A 594 37.34 32.62 -46.24
C GLY A 594 36.16 31.67 -45.97
N ARG A 595 35.18 31.61 -46.88
CA ARG A 595 34.29 30.43 -47.03
C ARG A 595 35.10 29.26 -47.61
N ALA A 596 34.98 28.07 -47.02
CA ALA A 596 34.80 26.78 -47.69
C ALA A 596 34.93 25.61 -46.70
N GLY A 597 34.08 24.59 -46.86
CA GLY A 597 34.49 23.18 -46.79
C GLY A 597 34.57 22.46 -45.44
N GLU A 598 33.59 21.58 -45.24
CA GLU A 598 33.68 20.25 -44.59
C GLU A 598 34.03 20.05 -43.09
N LYS A 599 33.07 19.35 -42.45
CA LYS A 599 33.20 18.26 -41.47
C LYS A 599 33.99 18.52 -40.18
N GLY A 600 33.25 18.71 -39.09
CA GLY A 600 33.75 18.52 -37.73
C GLY A 600 32.61 18.32 -36.73
N LYS A 601 32.53 17.11 -36.18
CA LYS A 601 31.60 16.70 -35.11
C LYS A 601 31.76 17.59 -33.87
N GLY A 602 30.68 18.20 -33.39
CA GLY A 602 30.63 18.93 -32.11
C GLY A 602 29.40 18.51 -31.31
N LYS A 603 29.64 17.90 -30.15
CA LYS A 603 28.63 17.34 -29.24
C LYS A 603 27.77 18.44 -28.60
N GLY A 604 26.48 18.47 -28.94
CA GLY A 604 25.46 19.13 -28.12
C GLY A 604 24.98 18.18 -27.03
N ALA A 605 25.14 18.57 -25.76
CA ALA A 605 24.65 17.82 -24.61
C ALA A 605 23.12 17.94 -24.50
N GLN A 606 22.41 16.93 -25.00
CA GLN A 606 20.96 16.80 -24.88
C GLN A 606 20.65 16.16 -23.52
N LYS A 607 19.93 16.90 -22.66
CA LYS A 607 19.37 16.41 -21.38
C LYS A 607 18.40 15.27 -21.71
N ARG A 608 18.50 14.12 -21.01
CA ARG A 608 17.61 12.96 -21.19
C ARG A 608 17.04 12.53 -19.85
N SER A 609 15.72 12.54 -19.75
CA SER A 609 14.93 11.88 -18.70
C SER A 609 14.59 10.45 -19.15
N PHE A 610 14.08 9.60 -18.25
CA PHE A 610 13.60 8.24 -18.55
C PHE A 610 12.53 8.20 -19.68
N TYR A 611 11.88 9.34 -19.97
CA TYR A 611 10.87 9.50 -21.01
C TYR A 611 11.39 9.95 -22.38
N ASP A 612 12.69 10.17 -22.55
CA ASP A 612 13.26 10.58 -23.85
C ASP A 612 13.90 9.38 -24.56
N ASP A 613 13.08 8.62 -25.30
CA ASP A 613 13.57 7.68 -26.32
C ASP A 613 13.88 8.47 -27.60
N PRO A 614 15.01 8.23 -28.30
CA PRO A 614 15.44 9.09 -29.39
C PRO A 614 14.84 8.60 -30.71
N MET A 615 13.82 9.27 -31.23
CA MET A 615 13.56 9.28 -32.68
C MET A 615 13.02 10.64 -33.12
N GLY A 616 13.92 11.44 -33.68
CA GLY A 616 13.56 12.30 -34.80
C GLY A 616 13.51 11.46 -36.07
N ASP A 617 12.66 11.87 -37.00
CA ASP A 617 12.49 11.37 -38.38
C ASP A 617 11.68 10.08 -38.58
N THR A 618 10.35 10.18 -38.37
CA THR A 618 9.34 9.44 -39.17
C THR A 618 7.96 10.10 -39.06
N LEU A 619 7.83 11.32 -39.59
CA LEU A 619 6.54 11.89 -39.99
C LEU A 619 6.67 12.50 -41.38
N LYS A 620 6.94 11.64 -42.38
CA LYS A 620 6.67 11.88 -43.79
C LYS A 620 6.47 10.53 -44.49
N GLY A 621 5.22 10.18 -44.77
CA GLY A 621 4.87 9.19 -45.78
C GLY A 621 3.87 8.13 -45.35
N ALA A 622 2.68 8.22 -45.97
CA ALA A 622 1.57 7.27 -46.05
C ALA A 622 0.59 7.24 -44.86
#